data_AF-A0A839JHA1-F1
#
_entry.id   AF-A0A839JHA1-F1
#
_cell.length_a   1.000
_cell.length_b   1.000
_cell.length_c   1.000
_cell.angle_alpha   90.00
_cell.angle_beta   90.00
_cell.angle_gamma   90.00
#
_symmetry.space_group_name_H-M   'P 1'
#
loop_
_entity.id
_entity.type
_entity.pdbx_description
1 polymer ?
#
loop_
_entity_poly.entity_id
_entity_poly.type
_entity_poly.pdbx_seq_one_letter_code
_entity_poly.pdbx_strand_id
1 'polypeptide(L)'
;MIYLIDGDDRQKAESKAKDFLGENYEVIDAESLEKADLVSIFQGTTLFSETRKILIKDLEAKKELFAELPKYLETEHRIVVLEQKIDKRNAAYKELVAVAKKNPQLVKIDEFRITEEVDKFLTFRVFDIALTDGKRAVKLLREAEENNSPYLTVGSWTKKAVDLLAARPNGEREKRIVKKLAEIDMMLKQTSFSKEPWLLLETFLLELSDKK
;
A
#
# COMPACT_ATOMS: atom_id res chain seq x y z
N MET A 1 15.67 -0.70 -21.72
CA MET A 1 15.49 -0.13 -20.35
C MET A 1 14.45 -0.93 -19.58
N ILE A 2 14.77 -1.32 -18.34
CA ILE A 2 13.88 -2.02 -17.42
C ILE A 2 13.39 -1.04 -16.33
N TYR A 3 12.09 -0.99 -16.09
CA TYR A 3 11.48 -0.17 -15.04
C TYR A 3 10.73 -1.08 -14.06
N LEU A 4 11.23 -1.17 -12.83
CA LEU A 4 10.54 -1.90 -11.76
C LEU A 4 9.60 -0.95 -11.00
N ILE A 5 8.37 -1.39 -10.80
CA ILE A 5 7.37 -0.70 -10.00
C ILE A 5 6.98 -1.62 -8.85
N ASP A 6 7.27 -1.19 -7.62
CA ASP A 6 6.91 -1.89 -6.38
C ASP A 6 5.79 -1.13 -5.67
N GLY A 7 4.55 -1.61 -5.74
CA GLY A 7 3.47 -0.84 -5.14
C GLY A 7 2.15 -1.55 -4.93
N ASP A 8 1.60 -1.39 -3.74
CA ASP A 8 0.25 -1.83 -3.37
C ASP A 8 -0.83 -0.81 -3.80
N ASP A 9 -0.46 0.44 -4.14
CA ASP A 9 -1.34 1.40 -4.81
C ASP A 9 -1.45 1.06 -6.30
N ARG A 10 -2.33 0.11 -6.61
CA ARG A 10 -2.52 -0.42 -7.97
C ARG A 10 -2.84 0.66 -8.99
N GLN A 11 -3.65 1.66 -8.63
CA GLN A 11 -4.06 2.71 -9.57
C GLN A 11 -2.86 3.58 -9.97
N LYS A 12 -2.08 4.06 -8.99
CA LYS A 12 -0.90 4.88 -9.29
C LYS A 12 0.18 4.07 -10.01
N ALA A 13 0.41 2.85 -9.57
CA ALA A 13 1.41 1.96 -10.17
C ALA A 13 1.07 1.65 -11.64
N GLU A 14 -0.18 1.29 -11.95
CA GLU A 14 -0.62 1.05 -13.32
C GLU A 14 -0.65 2.32 -14.17
N SER A 15 -1.07 3.46 -13.62
CA SER A 15 -1.00 4.75 -14.33
C SER A 15 0.45 5.07 -14.71
N LYS A 16 1.40 4.85 -13.80
CA LYS A 16 2.81 5.14 -14.06
C LYS A 16 3.42 4.19 -15.09
N ALA A 17 3.04 2.92 -15.06
CA ALA A 17 3.42 1.96 -16.09
C ALA A 17 2.93 2.41 -17.48
N LYS A 18 1.67 2.85 -17.57
CA LYS A 18 1.06 3.36 -18.81
C LYS A 18 1.74 4.64 -19.29
N ASP A 19 1.99 5.60 -18.41
CA ASP A 19 2.69 6.84 -18.76
C ASP A 19 4.08 6.56 -19.32
N PHE A 20 4.79 5.58 -18.75
CA PHE A 20 6.10 5.19 -19.23
C PHE A 20 6.04 4.50 -20.59
N LEU A 21 5.16 3.51 -20.77
CA LEU A 21 5.07 2.72 -22.00
C LEU A 21 4.39 3.48 -23.16
N GLY A 22 3.50 4.42 -22.84
CA GLY A 22 2.62 5.08 -23.81
C GLY A 22 1.57 4.12 -24.39
N GLU A 23 1.16 4.34 -25.63
CA GLU A 23 0.19 3.49 -26.31
C GLU A 23 0.82 2.24 -26.95
N ASN A 24 -0.03 1.22 -27.22
CA ASN A 24 0.30 -0.04 -27.91
C ASN A 24 1.44 -0.83 -27.26
N TYR A 25 1.28 -1.17 -25.97
CA TYR A 25 2.20 -2.06 -25.25
C TYR A 25 1.59 -3.44 -25.03
N GLU A 26 2.46 -4.45 -24.95
CA GLU A 26 2.12 -5.83 -24.67
C GLU A 26 1.95 -6.02 -23.15
N VAL A 27 0.95 -6.79 -22.74
CA VAL A 27 0.75 -7.16 -21.33
C VAL A 27 0.96 -8.65 -21.20
N ILE A 28 1.86 -9.03 -20.29
CA ILE A 28 2.24 -10.40 -20.05
C ILE A 28 2.06 -10.69 -18.56
N ASP A 29 1.33 -11.76 -18.25
CA ASP A 29 1.27 -12.31 -16.90
C ASP A 29 2.43 -13.28 -16.70
N ALA A 30 3.20 -13.11 -15.62
CA ALA A 30 4.32 -13.98 -15.33
C ALA A 30 3.90 -15.42 -15.03
N GLU A 31 2.64 -15.67 -14.62
CA GLU A 31 2.13 -17.01 -14.37
C GLU A 31 2.26 -17.90 -15.63
N SER A 32 2.12 -17.33 -16.83
CA SER A 32 2.27 -18.08 -18.09
C SER A 32 3.71 -18.18 -18.61
N LEU A 33 4.69 -17.53 -17.97
CA LEU A 33 6.06 -17.45 -18.49
C LEU A 33 6.95 -18.61 -18.09
N GLU A 34 7.77 -19.07 -19.01
CA GLU A 34 8.89 -19.97 -18.77
C GLU A 34 10.23 -19.24 -18.96
N LYS A 35 11.31 -19.88 -18.53
CA LYS A 35 12.66 -19.30 -18.62
C LYS A 35 13.09 -19.01 -20.06
N ALA A 36 12.65 -19.84 -21.01
CA ALA A 36 12.94 -19.67 -22.42
C ALA A 36 12.29 -18.41 -23.01
N ASP A 37 11.13 -17.99 -22.48
CA ASP A 37 10.40 -16.83 -22.98
C ASP A 37 11.13 -15.51 -22.69
N LEU A 38 11.95 -15.46 -21.63
CA LEU A 38 12.70 -14.25 -21.28
C LEU A 38 13.63 -13.80 -22.40
N VAL A 39 14.29 -14.72 -23.10
CA VAL A 39 15.15 -14.38 -24.24
C VAL A 39 14.35 -13.70 -25.34
N SER A 40 13.18 -14.25 -25.67
CA SER A 40 12.26 -13.67 -26.67
C SER A 40 11.72 -12.31 -26.23
N ILE A 41 11.35 -12.16 -24.96
CA ILE A 41 10.77 -10.93 -24.41
C ILE A 41 11.78 -9.80 -24.38
N PHE A 42 13.02 -10.07 -23.96
CA PHE A 42 14.03 -9.05 -23.70
C PHE A 42 14.99 -8.80 -24.87
N GLN A 43 15.16 -9.76 -25.78
CA GLN A 43 16.10 -9.67 -26.90
C GLN A 43 15.45 -9.98 -28.26
N GLY A 44 14.15 -10.27 -28.29
CA GLY A 44 13.45 -10.61 -29.52
C GLY A 44 13.26 -9.40 -30.45
N THR A 45 13.74 -9.51 -31.67
CA THR A 45 13.54 -8.48 -32.71
C THR A 45 12.08 -8.40 -33.12
N THR A 46 11.56 -7.19 -33.31
CA THR A 46 10.21 -6.96 -33.86
C THR A 46 10.29 -6.45 -35.29
N LEU A 47 9.34 -6.87 -36.13
CA LEU A 47 9.28 -6.49 -37.55
C LEU A 47 8.61 -5.14 -37.79
N PHE A 48 7.87 -4.62 -36.80
CA PHE A 48 6.95 -3.49 -36.97
C PHE A 48 7.30 -2.24 -36.16
N SER A 49 8.33 -2.29 -35.32
CA SER A 49 8.83 -1.12 -34.57
C SER A 49 10.34 -1.24 -34.30
N GLU A 50 10.97 -0.14 -33.92
CA GLU A 50 12.38 -0.20 -33.49
C GLU A 50 12.54 -0.83 -32.09
N THR A 51 11.52 -0.69 -31.23
CA THR A 51 11.55 -1.21 -29.85
C THR A 51 10.19 -1.74 -29.41
N ARG A 52 10.15 -2.89 -28.73
CA ARG A 52 8.95 -3.40 -28.07
C ARG A 52 8.68 -2.67 -26.75
N LYS A 53 7.40 -2.60 -26.38
CA LYS A 53 6.91 -2.00 -25.14
C LYS A 53 6.14 -3.08 -24.40
N ILE A 54 6.62 -3.46 -23.22
CA ILE A 54 6.11 -4.66 -22.53
C ILE A 54 5.87 -4.34 -21.07
N LEU A 55 4.69 -4.71 -20.57
CA LEU A 55 4.34 -4.74 -19.16
C LEU A 55 4.28 -6.20 -18.70
N ILE A 56 5.13 -6.57 -17.76
CA ILE A 56 5.12 -7.88 -17.11
C ILE A 56 4.52 -7.69 -15.71
N LYS A 57 3.50 -8.47 -15.36
CA LYS A 57 2.87 -8.44 -14.03
C LYS A 57 3.33 -9.64 -13.18
N ASP A 58 3.54 -9.39 -11.89
CA ASP A 58 3.77 -10.40 -10.84
C ASP A 58 4.95 -11.37 -11.14
N LEU A 59 6.03 -10.88 -11.73
CA LEU A 59 7.21 -11.67 -12.11
C LEU A 59 7.97 -12.24 -10.92
N GLU A 60 8.01 -11.54 -9.78
CA GLU A 60 8.68 -12.04 -8.58
C GLU A 60 8.01 -13.31 -8.00
N ALA A 61 6.74 -13.56 -8.32
CA ALA A 61 6.07 -14.82 -7.99
C ALA A 61 6.84 -16.02 -8.58
N LYS A 62 7.47 -15.85 -9.74
CA LYS A 62 8.43 -16.80 -10.34
C LYS A 62 9.86 -16.35 -10.07
N LYS A 63 10.32 -16.59 -8.83
CA LYS A 63 11.66 -16.19 -8.33
C LYS A 63 12.82 -16.54 -9.28
N GLU A 64 12.73 -17.67 -9.95
CA GLU A 64 13.74 -18.13 -10.93
C GLU A 64 13.82 -17.23 -12.17
N LEU A 65 12.69 -16.70 -12.63
CA LEU A 65 12.63 -15.76 -13.75
C LEU A 65 13.08 -14.37 -13.31
N PHE A 66 12.61 -13.92 -12.15
CA PHE A 66 13.01 -12.62 -11.60
C PHE A 66 14.54 -12.56 -11.36
N ALA A 67 15.15 -13.68 -10.94
CA ALA A 67 16.58 -13.78 -10.74
C ALA A 67 17.42 -13.57 -12.03
N GLU A 68 16.82 -13.73 -13.19
CA GLU A 68 17.49 -13.60 -14.50
C GLU A 68 17.44 -12.15 -15.04
N LEU A 69 16.59 -11.28 -14.48
CA LEU A 69 16.44 -9.89 -14.94
C LEU A 69 17.77 -9.13 -15.10
N PRO A 70 18.77 -9.23 -14.19
CA PRO A 70 20.04 -8.53 -14.34
C PRO A 70 20.83 -8.91 -15.61
N LYS A 71 20.54 -10.05 -16.23
CA LYS A 71 21.21 -10.45 -17.48
C LYS A 71 20.71 -9.67 -18.70
N TYR A 72 19.57 -8.99 -18.58
CA TYR A 72 18.89 -8.32 -19.69
C TYR A 72 18.90 -6.79 -19.57
N LEU A 73 19.83 -6.23 -18.79
CA LEU A 73 19.94 -4.78 -18.56
C LEU A 73 20.12 -3.97 -19.85
N GLU A 74 20.79 -4.56 -20.84
CA GLU A 74 21.07 -3.96 -22.14
C GLU A 74 19.94 -4.16 -23.16
N THR A 75 18.74 -4.59 -22.73
CA THR A 75 17.59 -4.72 -23.62
C THR A 75 17.27 -3.41 -24.34
N GLU A 76 17.10 -3.51 -25.66
CA GLU A 76 16.65 -2.41 -26.53
C GLU A 76 15.17 -2.09 -26.31
N HIS A 77 14.42 -2.97 -25.63
CA HIS A 77 13.00 -2.79 -25.38
C HIS A 77 12.74 -1.93 -24.14
N ARG A 78 11.51 -1.42 -24.07
CA ARG A 78 10.99 -0.71 -22.90
C ARG A 78 10.12 -1.68 -22.11
N ILE A 79 10.63 -2.10 -20.97
CA ILE A 79 10.00 -3.14 -20.15
C ILE A 79 9.64 -2.56 -18.80
N VAL A 80 8.40 -2.74 -18.38
CA VAL A 80 7.94 -2.46 -17.02
C VAL A 80 7.64 -3.78 -16.33
N VAL A 81 8.22 -3.98 -15.14
CA VAL A 81 7.86 -5.09 -14.25
C VAL A 81 7.04 -4.49 -13.12
N LEU A 82 5.77 -4.86 -13.05
CA LEU A 82 4.81 -4.35 -12.08
C LEU A 82 4.56 -5.40 -11.01
N GLU A 83 4.91 -5.06 -9.78
CA GLU A 83 4.82 -5.93 -8.60
C GLU A 83 3.99 -5.24 -7.53
N GLN A 84 3.10 -5.99 -6.87
CA GLN A 84 2.38 -5.48 -5.70
C GLN A 84 3.33 -5.26 -4.51
N LYS A 85 4.31 -6.15 -4.37
CA LYS A 85 5.32 -6.09 -3.33
C LYS A 85 6.57 -6.85 -3.73
N ILE A 86 7.70 -6.17 -3.75
CA ILE A 86 9.00 -6.79 -4.01
C ILE A 86 9.69 -7.23 -2.71
N ASP A 87 10.22 -8.45 -2.63
CA ASP A 87 11.09 -8.87 -1.54
C ASP A 87 12.47 -8.21 -1.67
N LYS A 88 12.67 -7.13 -0.90
CA LYS A 88 13.92 -6.35 -0.88
C LYS A 88 15.16 -7.16 -0.45
N ARG A 89 15.00 -8.40 0.07
CA ARG A 89 16.11 -9.30 0.40
C ARG A 89 16.64 -10.05 -0.83
N ASN A 90 15.86 -10.12 -1.91
CA ASN A 90 16.19 -10.79 -3.16
C ASN A 90 17.51 -10.24 -3.75
N ALA A 91 18.40 -11.14 -4.15
CA ALA A 91 19.71 -10.78 -4.67
C ALA A 91 19.60 -10.01 -6.00
N ALA A 92 18.72 -10.43 -6.90
CA ALA A 92 18.51 -9.77 -8.18
C ALA A 92 17.93 -8.36 -7.99
N TYR A 93 17.02 -8.17 -7.04
CA TYR A 93 16.52 -6.83 -6.70
C TYR A 93 17.65 -5.91 -6.21
N LYS A 94 18.52 -6.39 -5.33
CA LYS A 94 19.67 -5.60 -4.82
C LYS A 94 20.63 -5.21 -5.95
N GLU A 95 20.85 -6.11 -6.90
CA GLU A 95 21.66 -5.83 -8.09
C GLU A 95 21.01 -4.76 -8.97
N LEU A 96 19.70 -4.90 -9.26
CA LEU A 96 18.93 -3.92 -10.01
C LEU A 96 18.93 -2.54 -9.33
N VAL A 97 18.84 -2.47 -8.00
CA VAL A 97 18.99 -1.22 -7.22
C VAL A 97 20.39 -0.62 -7.38
N ALA A 98 21.44 -1.44 -7.35
CA ALA A 98 22.81 -0.97 -7.55
C ALA A 98 23.01 -0.40 -8.96
N VAL A 99 22.44 -1.05 -9.98
CA VAL A 99 22.45 -0.58 -11.36
C VAL A 99 21.63 0.69 -11.49
N ALA A 100 20.43 0.77 -10.93
CA ALA A 100 19.57 1.96 -11.01
C ALA A 100 20.25 3.22 -10.44
N LYS A 101 21.04 3.05 -9.36
CA LYS A 101 21.83 4.14 -8.77
C LYS A 101 22.99 4.60 -9.65
N LYS A 102 23.65 3.68 -10.36
CA LYS A 102 24.82 3.98 -11.20
C LYS A 102 24.39 4.45 -12.60
N ASN A 103 23.42 3.78 -13.19
CA ASN A 103 22.95 3.90 -14.56
C ASN A 103 21.41 3.94 -14.60
N PRO A 104 20.78 5.06 -14.21
CA PRO A 104 19.32 5.19 -14.16
C PRO A 104 18.63 5.10 -15.54
N GLN A 105 19.40 5.17 -16.63
CA GLN A 105 18.91 4.97 -18.00
C GLN A 105 18.68 3.48 -18.33
N LEU A 106 19.35 2.55 -17.63
CA LEU A 106 19.19 1.11 -17.82
C LEU A 106 18.09 0.56 -16.93
N VAL A 107 18.09 0.97 -15.66
CA VAL A 107 17.12 0.55 -14.66
C VAL A 107 16.52 1.75 -13.93
N LYS A 108 15.20 1.80 -13.86
CA LYS A 108 14.47 2.69 -12.96
C LYS A 108 13.69 1.86 -11.95
N ILE A 109 13.54 2.36 -10.73
CA ILE A 109 12.75 1.72 -9.68
C ILE A 109 11.92 2.81 -8.98
N ASP A 110 10.59 2.69 -8.99
CA ASP A 110 9.70 3.55 -8.22
C ASP A 110 8.85 2.70 -7.26
N GLU A 111 8.61 3.21 -6.06
CA GLU A 111 7.76 2.57 -5.06
C GLU A 111 6.44 3.35 -4.90
N PHE A 112 5.31 2.67 -5.04
CA PHE A 112 3.96 3.25 -4.85
C PHE A 112 3.25 2.55 -3.71
N ARG A 113 3.48 3.03 -2.50
CA ARG A 113 2.71 2.58 -1.34
C ARG A 113 1.41 3.33 -1.26
N ILE A 114 0.31 2.63 -0.97
CA ILE A 114 -0.88 3.24 -0.39
C ILE A 114 -0.38 3.89 0.88
N THR A 115 -0.21 5.21 0.79
CA THR A 115 -0.02 6.01 1.97
C THR A 115 -1.41 6.01 2.57
N GLU A 116 -1.66 5.14 3.55
CA GLU A 116 -2.83 5.30 4.41
C GLU A 116 -2.62 6.65 5.12
N GLU A 117 -2.98 7.75 4.46
CA GLU A 117 -2.96 9.07 5.06
C GLU A 117 -4.26 9.18 5.82
N VAL A 118 -4.18 8.99 7.12
CA VAL A 118 -5.22 9.50 8.00
C VAL A 118 -5.06 10.99 8.08
N ASP A 119 -6.13 11.73 7.81
CA ASP A 119 -6.22 13.11 8.25
C ASP A 119 -6.21 13.10 9.79
N LYS A 120 -5.00 13.21 10.35
CA LYS A 120 -4.77 13.18 11.81
C LYS A 120 -5.51 14.31 12.50
N PHE A 121 -5.70 15.44 11.82
CA PHE A 121 -6.44 16.57 12.38
C PHE A 121 -7.92 16.22 12.49
N LEU A 122 -8.52 15.68 11.43
CA LEU A 122 -9.92 15.27 11.43
C LEU A 122 -10.18 14.12 12.39
N THR A 123 -9.33 13.08 12.41
CA THR A 123 -9.50 11.93 13.30
C THR A 123 -9.30 12.27 14.78
N PHE A 124 -8.33 13.11 15.14
CA PHE A 124 -8.19 13.60 16.50
C PHE A 124 -9.38 14.46 16.92
N ARG A 125 -9.87 15.32 16.01
CA ARG A 125 -11.04 16.16 16.26
C ARG A 125 -12.30 15.33 16.47
N VAL A 126 -12.51 14.28 15.67
CA VAL A 126 -13.64 13.34 15.85
C VAL A 126 -13.59 12.71 17.25
N PHE A 127 -12.42 12.24 17.68
CA PHE A 127 -12.24 11.67 19.02
C PHE A 127 -12.53 12.69 20.13
N ASP A 128 -11.98 13.90 20.02
CA ASP A 128 -12.19 14.96 21.02
C ASP A 128 -13.67 15.34 21.13
N ILE A 129 -14.39 15.41 20.01
CA ILE A 129 -15.84 15.67 20.00
C ILE A 129 -16.57 14.50 20.67
N ALA A 130 -16.21 13.25 20.39
CA ALA A 130 -16.88 12.07 20.93
C ALA A 130 -16.82 11.96 22.46
N LEU A 131 -15.82 12.59 23.12
CA LEU A 131 -15.77 12.66 24.58
C LEU A 131 -16.95 13.44 25.19
N THR A 132 -17.66 14.23 24.37
CA THR A 132 -18.79 15.08 24.79
C THR A 132 -20.07 14.85 23.98
N ASP A 133 -19.96 14.57 22.68
CA ASP A 133 -21.07 14.39 21.74
C ASP A 133 -20.74 13.32 20.71
N GLY A 134 -21.07 12.07 21.02
CA GLY A 134 -20.80 10.92 20.16
C GLY A 134 -21.58 10.97 18.85
N LYS A 135 -22.81 11.53 18.84
CA LYS A 135 -23.64 11.61 17.63
C LYS A 135 -23.01 12.54 16.59
N ARG A 136 -22.51 13.70 17.03
CA ARG A 136 -21.79 14.62 16.17
C ARG A 136 -20.47 14.03 15.68
N ALA A 137 -19.76 13.30 16.54
CA ALA A 137 -18.53 12.61 16.15
C ALA A 137 -18.77 11.57 15.05
N VAL A 138 -19.84 10.75 15.16
CA VAL A 138 -20.21 9.77 14.12
C VAL A 138 -20.51 10.46 12.78
N LYS A 139 -21.24 11.59 12.80
CA LYS A 139 -21.52 12.33 11.56
C LYS A 139 -20.22 12.78 10.86
N LEU A 140 -19.28 13.32 11.62
CA LEU A 140 -17.97 13.75 11.10
C LEU A 140 -17.09 12.58 10.67
N LEU A 141 -17.18 11.43 11.35
CA LEU A 141 -16.47 10.22 10.95
C LEU A 141 -16.92 9.75 9.56
N ARG A 142 -18.24 9.69 9.31
CA ARG A 142 -18.81 9.27 8.02
C ARG A 142 -18.36 10.13 6.86
N GLU A 143 -18.26 11.44 7.06
CA GLU A 143 -17.73 12.38 6.06
C GLU A 143 -16.24 12.12 5.76
N ALA A 144 -15.52 11.44 6.65
CA ALA A 144 -14.11 11.13 6.56
C ALA A 144 -13.81 9.71 6.05
N GLU A 145 -14.78 8.79 6.04
CA GLU A 145 -14.57 7.35 5.77
C GLU A 145 -13.92 7.09 4.41
N GLU A 146 -14.33 7.80 3.37
CA GLU A 146 -13.86 7.60 1.99
C GLU A 146 -12.34 7.80 1.84
N ASN A 147 -11.74 8.60 2.72
CA ASN A 147 -10.34 9.03 2.61
C ASN A 147 -9.46 8.52 3.77
N ASN A 148 -9.98 7.71 4.69
CA ASN A 148 -9.23 7.29 5.88
C ASN A 148 -9.18 5.76 6.00
N SER A 149 -8.13 5.26 6.65
CA SER A 149 -8.04 3.85 7.03
C SER A 149 -8.63 3.66 8.44
N PRO A 150 -9.55 2.71 8.67
CA PRO A 150 -10.08 2.44 10.00
C PRO A 150 -8.99 1.97 10.96
N TYR A 151 -7.97 1.24 10.47
CA TYR A 151 -6.83 0.77 11.27
C TYR A 151 -5.99 1.93 11.80
N LEU A 152 -5.63 2.86 10.92
CA LEU A 152 -4.87 4.04 11.33
C LEU A 152 -5.70 5.03 12.14
N THR A 153 -7.02 5.06 11.95
CA THR A 153 -7.94 5.85 12.78
C THR A 153 -7.91 5.35 14.22
N VAL A 154 -7.99 4.03 14.43
CA VAL A 154 -7.84 3.43 15.77
C VAL A 154 -6.47 3.72 16.37
N GLY A 155 -5.38 3.63 15.59
CA GLY A 155 -4.04 4.00 16.06
C GLY A 155 -3.95 5.47 16.51
N SER A 156 -4.57 6.37 15.75
CA SER A 156 -4.66 7.81 16.06
C SER A 156 -5.45 8.07 17.35
N TRP A 157 -6.60 7.41 17.52
CA TRP A 157 -7.40 7.50 18.74
C TRP A 157 -6.71 6.88 19.95
N THR A 158 -5.95 5.80 19.76
CA THR A 158 -5.16 5.16 20.81
C THR A 158 -4.12 6.11 21.36
N LYS A 159 -3.42 6.84 20.49
CA LYS A 159 -2.49 7.90 20.91
C LYS A 159 -3.20 8.93 21.78
N LYS A 160 -4.34 9.46 21.34
CA LYS A 160 -5.14 10.44 22.11
C LYS A 160 -5.60 9.88 23.46
N ALA A 161 -6.04 8.63 23.51
CA ALA A 161 -6.48 7.99 24.74
C ALA A 161 -5.33 7.79 25.74
N VAL A 162 -4.14 7.42 25.25
CA VAL A 162 -2.92 7.30 26.07
C VAL A 162 -2.49 8.67 26.60
N ASP A 163 -2.52 9.71 25.76
CA ASP A 163 -2.21 11.08 26.19
C ASP A 163 -3.18 11.57 27.29
N LEU A 164 -4.48 11.23 27.17
CA LEU A 164 -5.49 11.52 28.21
C LEU A 164 -5.21 10.76 29.51
N LEU A 165 -4.87 9.49 29.43
CA LEU A 165 -4.53 8.68 30.60
C LEU A 165 -3.24 9.19 31.27
N ALA A 166 -2.24 9.63 30.50
CA ALA A 166 -1.02 10.22 31.04
C ALA A 166 -1.31 11.51 31.83
N ALA A 167 -2.25 12.33 31.34
CA ALA A 167 -2.71 13.53 32.05
C ALA A 167 -3.56 13.19 33.29
N ARG A 168 -4.21 12.02 33.33
CA ARG A 168 -5.05 11.55 34.45
C ARG A 168 -4.79 10.07 34.77
N PRO A 169 -3.66 9.73 35.41
CA PRO A 169 -3.23 8.33 35.56
C PRO A 169 -4.22 7.45 36.35
N ASN A 170 -4.96 8.06 37.28
CA ASN A 170 -5.95 7.39 38.12
C ASN A 170 -7.39 7.49 37.57
N GLY A 171 -7.56 8.01 36.36
CA GLY A 171 -8.86 8.16 35.72
C GLY A 171 -9.44 6.82 35.27
N GLU A 172 -10.48 6.33 35.97
CA GLU A 172 -11.15 5.08 35.60
C GLU A 172 -11.83 5.18 34.21
N ARG A 173 -12.31 6.37 33.83
CA ARG A 173 -12.83 6.62 32.49
C ARG A 173 -11.73 6.44 31.44
N GLU A 174 -10.59 7.08 31.61
CA GLU A 174 -9.46 7.06 30.68
C GLU A 174 -8.88 5.64 30.53
N LYS A 175 -8.76 4.88 31.63
CA LYS A 175 -8.37 3.46 31.59
C LYS A 175 -9.35 2.61 30.78
N ARG A 176 -10.67 2.82 30.96
CA ARG A 176 -11.71 2.11 30.19
C ARG A 176 -11.62 2.43 28.69
N ILE A 177 -11.33 3.67 28.33
CA ILE A 177 -11.18 4.10 26.92
C ILE A 177 -9.99 3.37 26.27
N VAL A 178 -8.83 3.36 26.91
CA VAL A 178 -7.63 2.66 26.40
C VAL A 178 -7.91 1.15 26.25
N LYS A 179 -8.56 0.53 27.24
CA LYS A 179 -8.92 -0.89 27.19
C LYS A 179 -9.84 -1.21 26.01
N LYS A 180 -10.89 -0.40 25.80
CA LYS A 180 -11.81 -0.58 24.66
C LYS A 180 -11.12 -0.43 23.32
N LEU A 181 -10.19 0.52 23.18
CA LEU A 181 -9.42 0.69 21.94
C LEU A 181 -8.50 -0.52 21.67
N ALA A 182 -7.93 -1.13 22.70
CA ALA A 182 -7.17 -2.37 22.56
C ALA A 182 -8.05 -3.55 22.11
N GLU A 183 -9.27 -3.66 22.67
CA GLU A 183 -10.25 -4.66 22.25
C GLU A 183 -10.65 -4.47 20.78
N ILE A 184 -10.91 -3.22 20.36
CA ILE A 184 -11.23 -2.84 18.97
C ILE A 184 -10.07 -3.19 18.03
N ASP A 185 -8.82 -2.86 18.40
CA ASP A 185 -7.63 -3.20 17.60
C ASP A 185 -7.50 -4.72 17.40
N MET A 186 -7.75 -5.51 18.45
CA MET A 186 -7.79 -6.97 18.34
C MET A 186 -8.92 -7.46 17.43
N MET A 187 -10.12 -6.89 17.54
CA MET A 187 -11.27 -7.24 16.70
C MET A 187 -11.01 -6.93 15.22
N LEU A 188 -10.45 -5.76 14.90
CA LEU A 188 -10.12 -5.36 13.53
C LEU A 188 -9.08 -6.28 12.85
N LYS A 189 -8.24 -6.95 13.64
CA LYS A 189 -7.25 -7.92 13.17
C LYS A 189 -7.82 -9.33 12.97
N GLN A 190 -9.07 -9.57 13.36
CA GLN A 190 -9.77 -10.85 13.15
C GLN A 190 -10.62 -10.81 11.86
N THR A 191 -10.62 -11.92 11.11
CA THR A 191 -11.26 -12.06 9.78
C THR A 191 -12.79 -11.87 9.76
N SER A 192 -13.46 -11.99 10.90
CA SER A 192 -14.92 -11.83 10.98
C SER A 192 -15.37 -10.38 11.12
N PHE A 193 -14.56 -9.53 11.77
CA PHE A 193 -14.89 -8.12 12.07
C PHE A 193 -14.27 -7.13 11.07
N SER A 194 -13.36 -7.60 10.20
CA SER A 194 -12.81 -6.81 9.10
C SER A 194 -13.83 -6.47 8.00
N LYS A 195 -15.05 -7.01 8.06
CA LYS A 195 -16.12 -6.77 7.06
C LYS A 195 -16.83 -5.43 7.25
N GLU A 196 -16.95 -4.94 8.48
CA GLU A 196 -17.64 -3.68 8.82
C GLU A 196 -16.86 -2.87 9.88
N PRO A 197 -15.59 -2.50 9.59
CA PRO A 197 -14.73 -1.86 10.57
C PRO A 197 -15.30 -0.52 11.06
N TRP A 198 -15.91 0.28 10.18
CA TRP A 198 -16.46 1.58 10.53
C TRP A 198 -17.61 1.51 11.54
N LEU A 199 -18.47 0.50 11.45
CA LEU A 199 -19.58 0.30 12.41
C LEU A 199 -19.07 0.11 13.84
N LEU A 200 -17.93 -0.58 14.00
CA LEU A 200 -17.25 -0.78 15.28
C LEU A 200 -16.73 0.56 15.83
N LEU A 201 -16.08 1.37 14.98
CA LEU A 201 -15.60 2.71 15.36
C LEU A 201 -16.76 3.65 15.71
N GLU A 202 -17.85 3.65 14.95
CA GLU A 202 -19.04 4.46 15.23
C GLU A 202 -19.65 4.13 16.59
N THR A 203 -19.82 2.83 16.87
CA THR A 203 -20.35 2.34 18.15
C THR A 203 -19.48 2.83 19.31
N PHE A 204 -18.16 2.72 19.17
CA PHE A 204 -17.21 3.23 20.15
C PHE A 204 -17.37 4.74 20.40
N LEU A 205 -17.50 5.56 19.36
CA LEU A 205 -17.69 7.01 19.52
C LEU A 205 -18.98 7.35 20.28
N LEU A 206 -20.06 6.62 20.05
CA LEU A 206 -21.31 6.79 20.79
C LEU A 206 -21.12 6.50 22.28
N GLU A 207 -20.43 5.39 22.58
CA GLU A 207 -20.14 4.97 23.95
C GLU A 207 -19.22 5.93 24.72
N LEU A 208 -18.33 6.68 24.04
CA LEU A 208 -17.46 7.67 24.68
C LEU A 208 -18.21 8.82 25.34
N SER A 209 -19.34 9.21 24.75
CA SER A 209 -20.21 10.28 25.25
C SER A 209 -21.25 9.78 26.25
N ASP A 210 -21.46 8.47 26.33
CA ASP A 210 -22.45 7.89 27.24
C ASP A 210 -21.92 7.90 28.68
N LYS A 211 -22.68 8.50 29.60
CA LYS A 211 -22.31 8.63 31.01
C LYS A 211 -22.65 7.34 31.75
N LYS A 212 -21.85 6.29 31.54
CA LYS A 212 -21.87 5.07 32.37
C LYS A 212 -20.65 4.97 33.28
#